data_AF-A0A8S3Q307-F1
#
_entry.id   AF-A0A8S3Q307-F1
#
_cell.length_a   1.000
_cell.length_b   1.000
_cell.length_c   1.000
_cell.angle_alpha   90.00
_cell.angle_beta   90.00
_cell.angle_gamma   90.00
#
_symmetry.space_group_name_H-M   'P 1'
#
loop_
_entity.id
_entity.type
_entity.pdbx_description
1 polymer ?
#
loop_
_entity_poly.entity_id
_entity_poly.type
_entity_poly.pdbx_seq_one_letter_code
_entity_poly.pdbx_strand_id
1 'polypeptide(L)'
;MNAACQCRSLDIVKYLMENVDPALFDTKIVMNAACQYRWLDIVKYLMENVDPALFDTKTVMNSACQYGWLDTVKYLMENVDPALFDTKTVINAACQYRWLNIVKYLMENVDPPLFDTKTVMNSACQYGWLDTVKYLMENVDPALFDTKTVINAACQYGWLDIVKYLMENVDHALFGYKDSNECSLSVWIAEYSEIFDGDLQSCICLYEYRC
;
A
#
# COMPACT_ATOMS: atom_id res chain seq x y z
N MET A 1 -26.56 15.47 9.97
CA MET A 1 -25.44 14.54 10.24
C MET A 1 -24.31 14.65 9.22
N ASN A 2 -24.52 14.36 7.92
CA ASN A 2 -23.44 14.41 6.91
C ASN A 2 -22.72 15.78 6.82
N ALA A 3 -23.47 16.88 6.79
CA ALA A 3 -22.87 18.23 6.81
C ALA A 3 -22.09 18.53 8.11
N ALA A 4 -22.55 18.01 9.25
CA ALA A 4 -21.86 18.18 10.53
C ALA A 4 -20.52 17.44 10.57
N CYS A 5 -20.49 16.26 9.93
CA CYS A 5 -19.25 15.58 9.63
C CYS A 5 -18.40 16.50 8.75
N GLN A 6 -18.84 16.88 7.55
CA GLN A 6 -18.12 17.76 6.61
C GLN A 6 -17.46 19.00 7.22
N CYS A 7 -18.05 19.59 8.26
CA CYS A 7 -17.52 20.75 8.98
C CYS A 7 -16.63 20.43 10.20
N ARG A 8 -16.25 19.16 10.42
CA ARG A 8 -15.51 18.67 11.60
C ARG A 8 -16.15 19.07 12.93
N SER A 9 -17.46 19.02 13.03
CA SER A 9 -18.14 19.46 14.26
C SER A 9 -18.56 18.26 15.10
N LEU A 10 -17.61 17.77 15.93
CA LEU A 10 -17.88 16.68 16.87
C LEU A 10 -19.04 17.01 17.82
N ASP A 11 -19.14 18.25 18.29
CA ASP A 11 -20.21 18.67 19.20
C ASP A 11 -21.60 18.55 18.55
N ILE A 12 -21.72 18.92 17.26
CA ILE A 12 -22.97 18.75 16.52
C ILE A 12 -23.24 17.26 16.29
N VAL A 13 -22.23 16.46 15.99
CA VAL A 13 -22.39 15.00 15.83
C VAL A 13 -22.90 14.36 17.12
N LYS A 14 -22.31 14.68 18.27
CA LYS A 14 -22.75 14.22 19.60
C LYS A 14 -24.17 14.65 19.89
N TYR A 15 -24.47 15.95 19.74
CA TYR A 15 -25.80 16.48 19.98
C TYR A 15 -26.86 15.78 19.12
N LEU A 16 -26.56 15.54 17.84
CA LEU A 16 -27.49 14.85 16.94
C LEU A 16 -27.68 13.38 17.32
N MET A 17 -26.62 12.66 17.71
CA MET A 17 -26.74 11.25 18.13
C MET A 17 -27.50 11.08 19.44
N GLU A 18 -27.40 12.04 20.37
CA GLU A 18 -28.07 12.00 21.66
C GLU A 18 -29.55 12.42 21.59
N ASN A 19 -29.90 13.33 20.66
CA ASN A 19 -31.21 13.98 20.64
C ASN A 19 -32.09 13.60 19.44
N VAL A 20 -31.56 12.85 18.48
CA VAL A 20 -32.29 12.41 17.28
C VAL A 20 -32.19 10.90 17.15
N ASP A 21 -33.28 10.27 16.73
CA ASP A 21 -33.33 8.82 16.50
C ASP A 21 -32.19 8.37 15.56
N PRO A 22 -31.26 7.50 16.04
CA PRO A 22 -30.15 7.01 15.24
C PRO A 22 -30.58 6.34 13.93
N ALA A 23 -31.80 5.78 13.85
CA ALA A 23 -32.33 5.18 12.63
C ALA A 23 -32.54 6.20 11.49
N LEU A 24 -32.56 7.50 11.79
CA LEU A 24 -32.66 8.57 10.79
C LEU A 24 -31.31 8.93 10.16
N PHE A 25 -30.22 8.37 10.66
CA PHE A 25 -28.88 8.59 10.12
C PHE A 25 -28.34 7.33 9.47
N ASP A 26 -27.83 7.48 8.26
CA ASP A 26 -26.98 6.45 7.67
C ASP A 26 -25.58 6.54 8.30
N THR A 27 -25.39 5.85 9.42
CA THR A 27 -24.12 5.80 10.17
C THR A 27 -22.94 5.38 9.30
N LYS A 28 -23.17 4.58 8.24
CA LYS A 28 -22.12 4.19 7.29
C LYS A 28 -21.63 5.41 6.50
N ILE A 29 -22.53 6.28 6.04
CA ILE A 29 -22.16 7.53 5.36
C ILE A 29 -21.34 8.44 6.31
N VAL A 30 -21.76 8.52 7.57
CA VAL A 30 -21.10 9.34 8.60
C VAL A 30 -19.68 8.83 8.87
N MET A 31 -19.52 7.54 9.11
CA MET A 31 -18.23 6.90 9.36
C MET A 31 -17.30 7.03 8.14
N ASN A 32 -17.82 6.82 6.92
CA ASN A 32 -17.04 6.99 5.69
C ASN A 32 -16.58 8.43 5.50
N ALA A 33 -17.43 9.42 5.77
CA ALA A 33 -17.04 10.82 5.73
C ALA A 33 -15.97 11.13 6.80
N ALA A 34 -16.16 10.66 8.04
CA ALA A 34 -15.16 10.85 9.10
C ALA A 34 -13.80 10.25 8.74
N CYS A 35 -13.79 9.08 8.09
CA CYS A 35 -12.59 8.49 7.53
C CYS A 35 -12.03 9.34 6.39
N GLN A 36 -12.83 9.74 5.40
CA GLN A 36 -12.36 10.53 4.27
C GLN A 36 -11.66 11.84 4.69
N TYR A 37 -12.18 12.51 5.71
CA TYR A 37 -11.69 13.83 6.14
C TYR A 37 -10.78 13.81 7.38
N ARG A 38 -10.28 12.63 7.79
CA ARG A 38 -9.34 12.46 8.93
C ARG A 38 -9.90 12.92 10.29
N TRP A 39 -11.19 12.78 10.54
CA TRP A 39 -11.79 13.12 11.84
C TRP A 39 -11.76 11.93 12.78
N LEU A 40 -10.56 11.63 13.28
CA LEU A 40 -10.33 10.52 14.22
C LEU A 40 -11.20 10.63 15.48
N ASP A 41 -11.46 11.83 15.96
CA ASP A 41 -12.34 12.12 17.08
C ASP A 41 -13.79 11.67 16.83
N ILE A 42 -14.31 11.87 15.62
CA ILE A 42 -15.62 11.37 15.21
C ILE A 42 -15.58 9.84 15.04
N VAL A 43 -14.53 9.28 14.43
CA VAL A 43 -14.37 7.82 14.29
C VAL A 43 -14.39 7.12 15.66
N LYS A 44 -13.62 7.64 16.62
CA LYS A 44 -13.57 7.13 18.00
C LYS A 44 -14.95 7.17 18.65
N TYR A 45 -15.58 8.34 18.62
CA TYR A 45 -16.92 8.52 19.19
C TYR A 45 -17.94 7.55 18.61
N LEU A 46 -17.95 7.38 17.28
CA LEU A 46 -18.86 6.46 16.61
C LEU A 46 -18.59 5.00 16.98
N MET A 47 -17.33 4.58 17.07
CA MET A 47 -16.99 3.20 17.46
C MET A 47 -17.29 2.88 18.92
N GLU A 48 -17.22 3.87 19.81
CA GLU A 48 -17.49 3.69 21.24
C GLU A 48 -19.00 3.75 21.57
N ASN A 49 -19.80 4.50 20.80
CA ASN A 49 -21.18 4.85 21.17
C ASN A 49 -22.24 4.31 20.20
N VAL A 50 -21.84 3.73 19.06
CA VAL A 50 -22.77 3.18 18.07
C VAL A 50 -22.54 1.69 17.92
N ASP A 51 -23.63 0.93 17.70
CA ASP A 51 -23.57 -0.51 17.46
C ASP A 51 -22.58 -0.84 16.32
N PRO A 52 -21.53 -1.64 16.58
CA PRO A 52 -20.57 -2.07 15.57
C PRO A 52 -21.19 -2.74 14.34
N ALA A 53 -22.37 -3.35 14.47
CA ALA A 53 -23.08 -3.93 13.33
C ALA A 53 -23.53 -2.90 12.28
N LEU A 54 -23.54 -1.60 12.62
CA LEU A 54 -23.99 -0.51 11.75
C LEU A 54 -22.89 0.04 10.84
N PHE A 55 -21.62 -0.35 11.03
CA PHE A 55 -20.53 0.04 10.14
C PHE A 55 -19.75 -1.18 9.65
N ASP A 56 -19.34 -1.10 8.38
CA ASP A 56 -18.47 -2.11 7.78
C ASP A 56 -17.01 -1.76 8.08
N THR A 57 -16.46 -2.33 9.16
CA THR A 57 -15.08 -2.09 9.61
C THR A 57 -14.05 -2.30 8.50
N LYS A 58 -14.27 -3.25 7.58
CA LYS A 58 -13.39 -3.46 6.43
C LYS A 58 -13.36 -2.22 5.53
N THR A 59 -14.52 -1.63 5.24
CA THR A 59 -14.62 -0.38 4.48
C THR A 59 -13.96 0.80 5.21
N VAL A 60 -14.11 0.88 6.54
CA VAL A 60 -13.48 1.93 7.37
C VAL A 60 -11.95 1.84 7.31
N MET A 61 -11.40 0.65 7.54
CA MET A 61 -9.94 0.42 7.49
C MET A 61 -9.38 0.67 6.09
N ASN A 62 -10.05 0.19 5.04
CA ASN A 62 -9.65 0.45 3.67
C ASN A 62 -9.66 1.93 3.32
N SER A 63 -10.67 2.68 3.77
CA SER A 63 -10.74 4.13 3.57
C SER A 63 -9.60 4.84 4.29
N ALA A 64 -9.31 4.46 5.55
CA ALA A 64 -8.19 5.03 6.30
C ALA A 64 -6.85 4.78 5.60
N CYS A 65 -6.66 3.58 5.03
CA CYS A 65 -5.47 3.26 4.23
C CYS A 65 -5.44 4.01 2.90
N GLN A 66 -6.56 4.11 2.19
CA GLN A 66 -6.65 4.85 0.92
C GLN A 66 -6.28 6.33 1.09
N TYR A 67 -6.74 6.97 2.17
CA TYR A 67 -6.49 8.39 2.42
C TYR A 67 -5.23 8.69 3.24
N GLY A 68 -4.51 7.66 3.72
CA GLY A 68 -3.22 7.85 4.40
C GLY A 68 -3.32 8.21 5.88
N TRP A 69 -4.45 7.91 6.53
CA TRP A 69 -4.71 8.29 7.92
C TRP A 69 -4.15 7.26 8.90
N LEU A 70 -2.83 7.29 9.07
CA LEU A 70 -2.10 6.40 9.97
C LEU A 70 -2.68 6.38 11.40
N ASP A 71 -3.07 7.54 11.95
CA ASP A 71 -3.63 7.61 13.31
C ASP A 71 -4.94 6.82 13.43
N THR A 72 -5.76 6.83 12.36
CA THR A 72 -6.98 6.02 12.27
C THR A 72 -6.66 4.55 12.10
N VAL A 73 -5.68 4.19 11.25
CA VAL A 73 -5.25 2.79 11.09
C VAL A 73 -4.75 2.20 12.41
N LYS A 74 -3.92 2.95 13.16
CA LYS A 74 -3.45 2.56 14.49
C LYS A 74 -4.59 2.32 15.45
N TYR A 75 -5.51 3.28 15.55
CA TYR A 75 -6.68 3.15 16.40
C TYR A 75 -7.52 1.90 16.07
N LEU A 76 -7.75 1.63 14.77
CA LEU A 76 -8.51 0.48 14.33
C LEU A 76 -7.81 -0.85 14.66
N MET A 77 -6.50 -0.94 14.43
CA MET A 77 -5.71 -2.14 14.77
C MET A 77 -5.68 -2.43 16.28
N GLU A 78 -5.72 -1.38 17.12
CA GLU A 78 -5.67 -1.51 18.58
C GLU A 78 -7.04 -1.82 19.21
N ASN A 79 -8.15 -1.38 18.59
CA ASN A 79 -9.48 -1.38 19.23
C ASN A 79 -10.51 -2.26 18.52
N VAL A 80 -10.19 -2.84 17.37
CA VAL A 80 -11.10 -3.73 16.63
C VAL A 80 -10.44 -5.09 16.40
N ASP A 81 -11.26 -6.15 16.43
CA ASP A 81 -10.80 -7.52 16.18
C ASP A 81 -10.07 -7.62 14.83
N PRO A 82 -8.78 -8.01 14.82
CA PRO A 82 -8.00 -8.18 13.61
C PRO A 82 -8.63 -9.11 12.56
N ALA A 83 -9.46 -10.08 13.00
CA ALA A 83 -10.16 -11.00 12.11
C ALA A 83 -11.20 -10.31 11.21
N LEU A 84 -11.63 -9.09 11.55
CA LEU A 84 -12.53 -8.27 10.73
C LEU A 84 -11.81 -7.54 9.59
N PHE A 85 -10.47 -7.55 9.59
CA PHE A 85 -9.68 -6.95 8.53
C PHE A 85 -9.28 -7.99 7.49
N ASP A 86 -9.36 -7.55 6.23
CA ASP A 86 -8.71 -8.26 5.13
C ASP A 86 -7.32 -7.64 4.94
N THR A 87 -6.34 -8.17 5.68
CA THR A 87 -4.96 -7.66 5.71
C THR A 87 -4.37 -7.45 4.33
N LYS A 88 -4.67 -8.33 3.36
CA LYS A 88 -4.20 -8.17 1.97
C LYS A 88 -4.79 -6.92 1.32
N THR A 89 -6.10 -6.71 1.47
CA THR A 89 -6.76 -5.51 0.93
C THR A 89 -6.24 -4.24 1.61
N VAL A 90 -6.03 -4.27 2.92
CA VAL A 90 -5.50 -3.13 3.71
C VAL A 90 -4.09 -2.76 3.24
N ILE A 91 -3.20 -3.73 3.13
CA ILE A 91 -1.82 -3.54 2.66
C ILE A 91 -1.82 -3.04 1.21
N ASN A 92 -2.64 -3.64 0.33
CA ASN A 92 -2.74 -3.21 -1.07
C ASN A 92 -3.22 -1.78 -1.21
N ALA A 93 -4.19 -1.33 -0.39
CA ALA A 93 -4.64 0.06 -0.38
C ALA A 93 -3.51 1.00 0.09
N ALA A 94 -2.85 0.67 1.21
CA ALA A 94 -1.73 1.49 1.71
C ALA A 94 -0.59 1.61 0.68
N CYS A 95 -0.30 0.51 -0.01
CA CYS A 95 0.56 0.48 -1.16
C CYS A 95 0.03 1.42 -2.22
N GLN A 96 -1.10 1.10 -2.88
CA GLN A 96 -1.68 1.79 -4.04
C GLN A 96 -1.67 3.32 -3.97
N TYR A 97 -1.80 3.88 -2.77
CA TYR A 97 -1.84 5.33 -2.54
C TYR A 97 -0.53 5.92 -1.97
N ARG A 98 0.59 5.18 -2.04
CA ARG A 98 1.95 5.57 -1.63
C ARG A 98 2.11 5.87 -0.13
N TRP A 99 1.34 5.23 0.74
CA TRP A 99 1.40 5.48 2.18
C TRP A 99 2.45 4.60 2.87
N LEU A 100 3.72 4.91 2.62
CA LEU A 100 4.87 4.17 3.19
C LEU A 100 4.80 4.11 4.73
N ASN A 101 4.36 5.17 5.39
CA ASN A 101 4.18 5.21 6.84
C ASN A 101 3.18 4.15 7.35
N ILE A 102 2.13 3.86 6.58
CA ILE A 102 1.16 2.80 6.89
C ILE A 102 1.79 1.43 6.57
N VAL A 103 2.49 1.28 5.45
CA VAL A 103 3.19 0.02 5.10
C VAL A 103 4.19 -0.38 6.19
N LYS A 104 4.99 0.58 6.68
CA LYS A 104 5.92 0.37 7.81
C LYS A 104 5.20 -0.12 9.06
N TYR A 105 4.14 0.60 9.45
CA TYR A 105 3.36 0.25 10.62
C TYR A 105 2.72 -1.14 10.50
N LEU A 106 2.14 -1.48 9.35
CA LEU A 106 1.54 -2.79 9.12
C LEU A 106 2.60 -3.90 9.15
N MET A 107 3.78 -3.70 8.57
CA MET A 107 4.87 -4.68 8.61
C MET A 107 5.34 -4.99 10.04
N GLU A 108 5.32 -3.99 10.93
CA GLU A 108 5.73 -4.16 12.33
C GLU A 108 4.64 -4.80 13.21
N ASN A 109 3.36 -4.67 12.86
CA ASN A 109 2.22 -4.98 13.75
C ASN A 109 1.29 -6.08 13.22
N VAL A 110 1.45 -6.53 11.98
CA VAL A 110 0.71 -7.64 11.39
C VAL A 110 1.53 -8.92 11.51
N ASP A 111 0.88 -10.03 11.82
CA ASP A 111 1.54 -11.34 11.84
C ASP A 111 2.24 -11.63 10.50
N PRO A 112 3.54 -12.00 10.50
CA PRO A 112 4.31 -12.19 9.27
C PRO A 112 3.65 -13.06 8.18
N PRO A 113 2.93 -14.17 8.50
CA PRO A 113 2.23 -14.97 7.49
C PRO A 113 1.08 -14.25 6.78
N LEU A 114 0.52 -13.20 7.38
CA LEU A 114 -0.57 -12.41 6.82
C LEU A 114 -0.06 -11.23 6.00
N PHE A 115 1.19 -10.81 6.20
CA PHE A 115 1.80 -9.73 5.44
C PHE A 115 2.41 -10.27 4.13
N ASP A 116 1.69 -10.10 3.03
CA ASP A 116 2.12 -10.56 1.70
C ASP A 116 3.18 -9.62 1.08
N THR A 117 4.43 -9.72 1.56
CA THR A 117 5.57 -8.89 1.12
C THR A 117 5.78 -8.91 -0.40
N LYS A 118 5.48 -10.03 -1.07
CA LYS A 118 5.60 -10.18 -2.53
C LYS A 118 4.62 -9.26 -3.26
N THR A 119 3.37 -9.25 -2.81
CA THR A 119 2.34 -8.38 -3.39
C THR A 119 2.66 -6.90 -3.13
N VAL A 120 3.20 -6.56 -1.95
CA VAL A 120 3.69 -5.19 -1.64
C VAL A 120 4.80 -4.77 -2.58
N MET A 121 5.82 -5.60 -2.77
CA MET A 121 6.95 -5.32 -3.64
C MET A 121 6.51 -5.13 -5.10
N ASN A 122 5.69 -6.05 -5.62
CA ASN A 122 5.17 -5.96 -6.99
C ASN A 122 4.33 -4.69 -7.18
N SER A 123 3.50 -4.32 -6.21
CA SER A 123 2.72 -3.07 -6.26
C SER A 123 3.64 -1.86 -6.24
N ALA A 124 4.64 -1.82 -5.35
CA ALA A 124 5.60 -0.72 -5.29
C ALA A 124 6.35 -0.52 -6.62
N CYS A 125 6.74 -1.62 -7.27
CA CYS A 125 7.34 -1.59 -8.59
C CYS A 125 6.34 -1.19 -9.69
N GLN A 126 5.10 -1.64 -9.64
CA GLN A 126 4.07 -1.27 -10.60
C GLN A 126 3.75 0.23 -10.59
N TYR A 127 3.67 0.82 -9.40
CA TYR A 127 3.25 2.21 -9.21
C TYR A 127 4.41 3.21 -9.01
N GLY A 128 5.66 2.75 -9.08
CA GLY A 128 6.81 3.65 -9.05
C GLY A 128 7.19 4.18 -7.67
N TRP A 129 6.89 3.45 -6.58
CA TRP A 129 7.22 3.92 -5.23
C TRP A 129 8.60 3.43 -4.79
N LEU A 130 9.64 4.09 -5.29
CA LEU A 130 11.04 3.80 -4.96
C LEU A 130 11.30 3.74 -3.45
N ASP A 131 10.71 4.65 -2.65
CA ASP A 131 10.87 4.68 -1.19
C ASP A 131 10.34 3.39 -0.52
N THR A 132 9.28 2.81 -1.08
CA THR A 132 8.72 1.54 -0.59
C THR A 132 9.59 0.36 -1.02
N VAL A 133 10.09 0.35 -2.25
CA VAL A 133 11.04 -0.67 -2.73
C VAL A 133 12.30 -0.69 -1.87
N LYS A 134 12.91 0.47 -1.61
CA LYS A 134 14.07 0.63 -0.72
C LYS A 134 13.81 0.06 0.66
N TYR A 135 12.70 0.48 1.26
CA TYR A 135 12.30 -0.01 2.58
C TYR A 135 12.15 -1.54 2.62
N LEU A 136 11.52 -2.14 1.61
CA LEU A 136 11.35 -3.60 1.55
C LEU A 136 12.69 -4.33 1.37
N MET A 137 13.58 -3.82 0.52
CA MET A 137 14.91 -4.41 0.31
C MET A 137 15.80 -4.36 1.56
N GLU A 138 15.62 -3.34 2.41
CA GLU A 138 16.38 -3.17 3.66
C GLU A 138 15.81 -4.00 4.82
N ASN A 139 14.52 -4.31 4.82
CA ASN A 139 13.82 -4.87 6.00
C ASN A 139 13.21 -6.27 5.78
N VAL A 140 13.22 -6.78 4.54
CA VAL A 140 12.71 -8.10 4.20
C VAL A 140 13.83 -8.92 3.56
N ASP A 141 13.90 -10.21 3.87
CA ASP A 141 14.83 -11.13 3.22
C ASP A 141 14.65 -11.08 1.69
N PRO A 142 15.67 -10.64 0.92
CA PRO A 142 15.60 -10.55 -0.53
C PRO A 142 15.26 -11.88 -1.21
N ALA A 143 15.56 -13.03 -0.58
CA ALA A 143 15.22 -14.35 -1.11
C ALA A 143 13.71 -14.61 -1.17
N LEU A 144 12.89 -13.81 -0.50
CA LEU A 144 11.43 -13.88 -0.58
C LEU A 144 10.88 -13.25 -1.86
N PHE A 145 11.68 -12.47 -2.59
CA PHE A 145 11.25 -11.82 -3.82
C PHE A 145 11.68 -12.64 -5.04
N ASP A 146 10.76 -12.78 -6.01
CA ASP A 146 11.15 -13.23 -7.34
C ASP A 146 11.72 -12.03 -8.10
N THR A 147 13.04 -11.94 -8.13
CA THR A 147 13.78 -10.83 -8.73
C THR A 147 13.38 -10.56 -10.18
N LYS A 148 13.12 -11.60 -10.97
CA LYS A 148 12.71 -11.45 -12.37
C LYS A 148 11.35 -10.76 -12.45
N THR A 149 10.39 -11.19 -11.63
CA THR A 149 9.05 -10.59 -11.57
C THR A 149 9.10 -9.13 -11.13
N VAL A 150 9.89 -8.81 -10.09
CA VAL A 150 10.01 -7.45 -9.55
C VAL A 150 10.63 -6.49 -10.57
N ILE A 151 11.71 -6.88 -11.25
CA ILE A 151 12.35 -6.06 -12.28
C ILE A 151 11.45 -5.91 -13.50
N ASN A 152 10.84 -7.01 -13.96
CA ASN A 152 9.92 -6.96 -15.11
C ASN A 152 8.75 -6.01 -14.84
N ALA A 153 8.21 -6.00 -13.62
CA ALA A 153 7.17 -5.04 -13.22
C ALA A 153 7.69 -3.60 -13.32
N ALA A 154 8.83 -3.28 -12.70
CA ALA A 154 9.39 -1.93 -12.76
C ALA A 154 9.64 -1.45 -14.20
N CYS A 155 10.17 -2.32 -15.05
CA CYS A 155 10.42 -2.00 -16.46
C CYS A 155 9.13 -1.89 -17.29
N GLN A 156 8.15 -2.78 -17.09
CA GLN A 156 6.85 -2.75 -17.77
C GLN A 156 6.14 -1.41 -17.57
N TYR A 157 6.34 -0.77 -16.41
CA TYR A 157 5.75 0.52 -16.08
C TYR A 157 6.74 1.69 -16.22
N GLY A 158 7.96 1.46 -16.72
CA GLY A 158 8.92 2.51 -17.07
C GLY A 158 9.66 3.16 -15.90
N TRP A 159 9.74 2.52 -14.73
CA TRP A 159 10.37 3.09 -13.53
C TRP A 159 11.88 2.86 -13.49
N LEU A 160 12.62 3.64 -14.28
CA LEU A 160 14.08 3.52 -14.43
C LEU A 160 14.85 3.62 -13.11
N ASP A 161 14.40 4.48 -12.20
CA ASP A 161 15.00 4.68 -10.88
C ASP A 161 14.91 3.43 -10.00
N ILE A 162 13.77 2.74 -10.04
CA ILE A 162 13.58 1.44 -9.37
C ILE A 162 14.46 0.37 -10.01
N VAL A 163 14.52 0.31 -11.34
CA VAL A 163 15.35 -0.67 -12.05
C VAL A 163 16.82 -0.51 -11.70
N LYS A 164 17.35 0.72 -11.74
CA LYS A 164 18.73 1.02 -11.34
C LYS A 164 18.99 0.60 -9.90
N TYR A 165 18.10 0.98 -8.98
CA TYR A 165 18.25 0.62 -7.56
C TYR A 165 18.27 -0.90 -7.34
N LEU A 166 17.36 -1.65 -7.98
CA LEU A 166 17.30 -3.11 -7.88
C LEU A 166 18.55 -3.78 -8.46
N MET A 167 19.09 -3.26 -9.57
CA MET A 167 20.31 -3.80 -10.18
C MET A 167 21.57 -3.57 -9.34
N GLU A 168 21.62 -2.48 -8.58
CA GLU A 168 22.76 -2.15 -7.71
C GLU A 168 22.74 -2.93 -6.38
N ASN A 169 21.55 -3.35 -5.91
CA ASN A 169 21.36 -3.84 -4.54
C ASN A 169 20.91 -5.31 -4.42
N VAL A 170 20.59 -5.99 -5.52
CA VAL A 170 20.28 -7.43 -5.50
C VAL A 170 21.53 -8.22 -5.88
N ASP A 171 21.90 -9.21 -5.06
CA ASP A 171 23.07 -10.08 -5.31
C ASP A 171 22.90 -10.84 -6.63
N HIS A 172 23.85 -10.65 -7.56
CA HIS A 172 23.91 -11.33 -8.85
C HIS A 172 23.80 -12.87 -8.76
N ALA A 173 24.14 -13.47 -7.61
CA ALA A 173 23.99 -14.91 -7.37
C ALA A 173 22.53 -15.36 -7.20
N LEU A 174 21.62 -14.50 -6.69
CA LEU A 174 20.19 -14.80 -6.56
C LEU A 174 19.46 -14.85 -7.91
N PHE A 175 20.07 -14.31 -8.96
CA PHE A 175 19.53 -14.31 -10.32
C PHE A 175 19.77 -15.63 -11.09
N GLY A 176 20.37 -16.64 -10.46
CA GLY A 176 20.62 -17.93 -11.11
C GLY A 176 21.61 -17.86 -12.28
N TYR A 177 22.37 -16.78 -12.42
CA TYR A 177 23.44 -16.68 -13.42
C TYR A 177 24.62 -17.54 -12.99
N LYS A 178 24.61 -18.80 -13.43
CA LYS A 178 25.82 -19.62 -13.51
C LYS A 178 26.57 -19.14 -14.76
N ASP A 179 27.55 -18.26 -14.55
CA ASP A 179 28.62 -17.89 -15.50
C ASP A 179 28.26 -17.88 -17.00
N SER A 180 28.17 -16.70 -17.60
CA SER A 180 29.05 -16.27 -18.71
C SER A 180 28.49 -15.05 -19.46
N ASN A 181 29.42 -14.22 -19.89
CA ASN A 181 29.27 -12.98 -20.66
C ASN A 181 28.14 -13.00 -21.72
N GLU A 182 27.51 -11.82 -21.90
CA GLU A 182 26.67 -11.37 -23.03
C GLU A 182 25.13 -11.27 -22.88
N CYS A 183 24.48 -11.87 -21.86
CA CYS A 183 23.01 -11.75 -21.68
C CYS A 183 22.56 -11.37 -20.25
N SER A 184 23.29 -10.48 -19.56
CA SER A 184 22.77 -9.88 -18.33
C SER A 184 21.80 -8.75 -18.67
N LEU A 185 20.58 -8.81 -18.15
CA LEU A 185 19.61 -7.69 -18.24
C LEU A 185 20.22 -6.38 -17.71
N SER A 186 21.17 -6.45 -16.76
CA SER A 186 21.89 -5.27 -16.24
C SER A 186 22.86 -4.64 -17.24
N VAL A 187 23.58 -5.45 -18.03
CA VAL A 187 24.45 -4.94 -19.11
C VAL A 187 23.59 -4.37 -20.23
N TRP A 188 22.48 -5.04 -20.53
CA TRP A 188 21.57 -4.63 -21.59
C TRP A 188 20.84 -3.32 -21.28
N ILE A 189 20.33 -3.12 -20.06
CA ILE A 189 19.72 -1.84 -19.66
C ILE A 189 20.77 -0.73 -19.52
N ALA A 190 21.98 -1.04 -19.03
CA ALA A 190 23.06 -0.04 -18.94
C ALA A 190 23.56 0.43 -20.32
N GLU A 191 23.71 -0.47 -21.30
CA GLU A 191 24.18 -0.13 -22.65
C GLU A 191 23.09 0.51 -23.52
N TYR A 192 21.82 0.13 -23.34
CA TYR A 192 20.75 0.52 -24.26
C TYR A 192 19.73 1.52 -23.69
N SER A 193 19.74 1.83 -22.39
CA SER A 193 18.80 2.85 -21.83
C SER A 193 18.99 4.26 -22.43
N GLU A 194 20.20 4.61 -22.87
CA GLU A 194 20.47 5.87 -23.59
C GLU A 194 19.96 5.85 -25.04
N ILE A 195 19.84 4.65 -25.65
CA ILE A 195 19.42 4.47 -27.05
C ILE A 195 17.89 4.58 -27.17
N PHE A 196 17.15 4.22 -26.13
CA PHE A 196 15.68 4.19 -26.14
C PHE A 196 15.03 5.40 -25.47
N ASP A 197 15.78 6.46 -25.16
CA ASP A 197 15.23 7.70 -24.55
C ASP A 197 14.43 7.41 -23.26
N GLY A 198 14.78 6.33 -22.54
CA GLY A 198 14.07 5.86 -21.34
C GLY A 198 12.90 4.87 -21.59
N ASP A 199 12.61 4.46 -22.83
CA ASP A 199 11.62 3.41 -23.13
C ASP A 199 12.15 2.00 -22.79
N LEU A 200 12.08 1.69 -21.50
CA LEU A 200 12.44 0.39 -20.91
C LEU A 200 11.60 -0.77 -21.44
N GLN A 201 10.39 -0.51 -21.94
CA GLN A 201 9.50 -1.56 -22.42
C GLN A 201 9.97 -2.09 -23.77
N SER A 202 10.42 -1.20 -24.65
CA SER A 202 11.14 -1.55 -25.87
C SER A 202 12.46 -2.28 -25.56
N CYS A 203 13.15 -1.90 -24.48
CA CYS A 203 14.37 -2.60 -24.07
C CYS A 203 14.11 -4.06 -23.64
N ILE A 204 13.08 -4.32 -22.85
CA ILE A 204 12.73 -5.67 -22.41
C ILE A 204 12.28 -6.56 -23.56
N CYS A 205 11.41 -6.05 -24.44
CA CYS A 205 10.93 -6.81 -25.61
C CYS A 205 12.09 -7.32 -26.48
N LEU A 206 13.19 -6.55 -26.57
CA LEU A 206 14.38 -6.93 -27.31
C LEU A 206 15.30 -7.88 -26.52
N TYR A 207 15.39 -7.74 -25.19
CA TYR A 207 16.10 -8.69 -24.34
C TYR A 207 15.48 -10.10 -24.41
N GLU A 208 14.16 -10.21 -24.27
CA GLU A 208 13.44 -11.50 -24.35
C GLU A 208 13.55 -12.16 -25.74
N TYR A 209 13.76 -11.37 -26.80
CA TYR A 209 13.96 -11.89 -28.15
C TYR A 209 15.37 -12.43 -28.42
N ARG A 210 16.35 -12.17 -27.55
CA ARG A 210 17.78 -12.40 -27.82
C ARG A 210 18.45 -13.50 -26.98
N CYS A 211 17.90 -13.96 -25.85
CA CYS A 211 18.57 -14.88 -24.89
C CYS A 211 18.02 -16.33 -24.82
#